data_AF-A0A087UTA6-F1
#
_entry.id   AF-A0A087UTA6-F1
#
_cell.length_a   1.000
_cell.length_b   1.000
_cell.length_c   1.000
_cell.angle_alpha   90.00
_cell.angle_beta   90.00
_cell.angle_gamma   90.00
#
_symmetry.space_group_name_H-M   'P 1'
#
loop_
_entity.id
_entity.type
_entity.pdbx_description
1 polymer ?
#
loop_
_entity_poly.entity_id
_entity_poly.type
_entity_poly.pdbx_seq_one_letter_code
_entity_poly.pdbx_strand_id
1 'polypeptide(L)'
;MCWATNSIGRQKEPCTFRIVPAGPPEEPKSCVISNRTLKCIVLECEGGQDGGSQQLFQLEVFGTDSDKFLANVTSHGAPVFNVCSL
;
A
#
# COMPACT_ATOMS: atom_id res chain seq x y z
N MET A 1 -1.57 5.10 29.86
CA MET A 1 -2.55 4.12 30.35
C MET A 1 -3.88 4.82 30.52
N CYS A 2 -4.98 4.24 30.04
CA CYS A 2 -6.33 4.80 30.15
C CYS A 2 -7.28 3.79 30.79
N TRP A 3 -8.23 4.27 31.60
CA TRP A 3 -9.31 3.45 32.18
C TRP A 3 -10.65 3.99 31.69
N ALA A 4 -11.46 3.12 31.07
CA ALA A 4 -12.83 3.47 30.73
C ALA A 4 -13.74 3.38 31.97
N THR A 5 -14.75 4.25 32.03
CA THR A 5 -15.83 4.17 33.03
C THR A 5 -17.15 4.31 32.31
N ASN A 6 -18.09 3.42 32.61
CA ASN A 6 -19.48 3.50 32.14
C ASN A 6 -20.45 3.23 33.31
N SER A 7 -21.75 3.15 33.02
CA SER A 7 -22.79 2.91 34.03
C SER A 7 -22.66 1.57 34.78
N ILE A 8 -21.93 0.60 34.23
CA ILE A 8 -21.66 -0.69 34.87
C ILE A 8 -20.46 -0.58 35.83
N GLY A 9 -19.46 0.25 35.49
CA GLY A 9 -18.35 0.54 36.39
C GLY A 9 -17.07 0.97 35.69
N ARG A 10 -15.98 1.02 36.46
CA ARG A 10 -14.64 1.33 35.96
C ARG A 10 -13.92 0.04 35.55
N GLN A 11 -13.20 0.11 34.43
CA GLN A 11 -12.38 -0.98 33.92
C GLN A 11 -11.37 -1.45 34.98
N LYS A 12 -11.19 -2.77 35.14
CA LYS A 12 -10.22 -3.34 36.09
C LYS A 12 -8.79 -3.20 35.60
N GLU A 13 -8.55 -3.55 34.34
CA GLU A 13 -7.25 -3.41 33.69
C GLU A 13 -7.25 -2.23 32.71
N PRO A 14 -6.24 -1.35 32.72
CA PRO A 14 -6.19 -0.22 31.80
C PRO A 14 -5.97 -0.65 30.36
N CYS A 15 -6.55 0.09 29.43
CA CYS A 15 -6.09 0.09 28.04
C CYS A 15 -4.67 0.66 27.98
N THR A 16 -3.76 -0.11 27.40
CA THR A 16 -2.40 0.34 27.09
C THR A 16 -2.31 0.57 25.59
N PHE A 17 -1.86 1.76 25.20
CA PHE A 17 -1.56 2.11 23.82
C PHE A 17 -0.13 2.59 23.75
N ARG A 18 0.50 2.37 22.61
CA ARG A 18 1.84 2.88 22.30
C ARG A 18 1.72 3.75 21.07
N ILE A 19 2.02 5.03 21.23
CA ILE A 19 2.14 5.93 20.08
C ILE A 19 3.48 5.60 19.43
N VAL A 20 3.43 5.09 18.20
CA VAL A 20 4.61 4.88 17.38
C VAL A 20 4.63 6.02 16.37
N PRO A 21 5.73 6.77 16.24
CA PRO A 21 5.83 7.79 15.20
C PRO A 21 5.62 7.14 13.83
N ALA A 22 4.96 7.86 12.92
CA ALA A 22 4.80 7.40 11.55
C ALA A 22 6.20 7.24 10.93
N GLY A 23 6.52 6.01 10.53
CA GLY A 23 7.69 5.72 9.70
C GLY A 23 7.38 6.00 8.23
N PRO A 24 8.37 5.84 7.34
CA PRO A 24 8.08 5.73 5.91
C PRO A 24 7.06 4.58 5.67
N PRO A 25 6.17 4.71 4.66
CA PRO A 25 5.28 3.61 4.27
C PRO A 25 6.07 2.34 4.01
N GLU A 26 5.53 1.20 4.43
CA GLU A 26 6.11 -0.08 4.04
C GLU A 26 6.02 -0.31 2.53
N GLU A 27 6.94 -1.10 2.01
CA GLU A 27 6.92 -1.54 0.62
C GLU A 27 5.63 -2.34 0.29
N PRO A 28 5.10 -2.22 -0.95
CA PRO A 28 3.97 -3.02 -1.39
C PRO A 28 4.35 -4.51 -1.48
N LYS A 29 3.40 -5.38 -1.16
CA LYS A 29 3.58 -6.84 -1.09
C LYS A 29 2.56 -7.53 -2.00
N SER A 30 2.74 -8.83 -2.22
CA SER A 30 1.75 -9.67 -2.92
C SER A 30 1.35 -9.16 -4.32
N CYS A 31 2.30 -8.59 -5.07
CA CYS A 31 2.05 -8.05 -6.40
C CYS A 31 1.73 -9.15 -7.42
N VAL A 32 0.59 -9.03 -8.10
CA VAL A 32 0.12 -9.97 -9.11
C VAL A 32 -0.36 -9.24 -10.37
N ILE A 33 -0.12 -9.85 -11.52
CA ILE A 33 -0.71 -9.39 -12.78
C ILE A 33 -2.11 -9.98 -12.87
N SER A 34 -3.15 -9.20 -12.55
CA SER A 34 -4.54 -9.66 -12.52
C SER A 34 -5.13 -9.81 -13.93
N ASN A 35 -4.64 -9.04 -14.90
CA ASN A 35 -5.06 -9.13 -16.30
C ASN A 35 -3.91 -8.82 -17.26
N ARG A 36 -3.78 -9.62 -18.32
CA ARG A 36 -2.79 -9.42 -19.37
C ARG A 36 -3.41 -9.62 -20.74
N THR A 37 -3.22 -8.63 -21.60
CA THR A 37 -3.54 -8.68 -23.03
C THR A 37 -2.27 -8.52 -23.86
N LEU A 38 -2.40 -8.49 -25.20
CA LEU A 38 -1.26 -8.30 -26.09
C LEU A 38 -0.52 -6.97 -25.90
N LYS A 39 -1.20 -5.92 -25.42
CA LYS A 39 -0.64 -4.55 -25.29
C LYS A 39 -0.81 -3.92 -23.92
N CYS A 40 -1.54 -4.57 -23.02
CA CYS A 40 -1.86 -4.03 -21.71
C CYS A 40 -1.67 -5.05 -20.60
N ILE A 41 -1.28 -4.56 -19.43
CA ILE A 41 -1.24 -5.30 -18.17
C ILE A 41 -1.98 -4.52 -17.08
N VAL A 42 -2.58 -5.27 -16.16
CA VAL A 42 -3.10 -4.76 -14.90
C VAL A 42 -2.28 -5.41 -13.79
N LEU A 43 -1.60 -4.58 -12.99
CA LEU A 43 -0.82 -4.98 -11.83
C LEU A 43 -1.54 -4.52 -10.57
N GLU A 44 -1.74 -5.45 -9.64
CA GLU A 44 -2.36 -5.20 -8.35
C GLU A 44 -1.41 -5.70 -7.26
N CYS A 45 -1.13 -4.85 -6.28
CA CYS A 45 -0.38 -5.22 -5.08
C CYS A 45 -1.21 -4.94 -3.82
N GLU A 46 -0.71 -5.41 -2.69
CA GLU A 46 -1.19 -5.02 -1.36
C GLU A 46 -0.34 -3.85 -0.85
N GLY A 47 -0.99 -2.75 -0.47
CA GLY A 47 -0.31 -1.60 0.14
C GLY A 47 0.31 -1.98 1.48
N GLY A 48 1.49 -1.43 1.76
CA GLY A 48 2.14 -1.57 3.06
C GLY A 48 1.44 -0.76 4.16
N GLN A 49 1.87 -0.92 5.41
CA GLN A 49 1.35 -0.12 6.52
C GLN A 49 1.88 1.34 6.43
N ASP A 50 1.01 2.34 6.51
CA ASP A 50 1.36 3.78 6.40
C ASP A 50 1.28 4.57 7.72
N GLY A 51 0.82 3.93 8.80
CA GLY A 51 0.56 4.63 10.07
C GLY A 51 -0.46 5.76 9.96
N GLY A 52 -1.35 5.73 8.97
CA GLY A 52 -2.39 6.73 8.70
C GLY A 52 -2.00 7.85 7.72
N SER A 53 -0.87 7.73 7.02
CA SER A 53 -0.41 8.72 6.03
C SER A 53 -0.85 8.37 4.61
N GLN A 54 -1.09 9.36 3.73
CA GLN A 54 -1.40 9.07 2.33
C GLN A 54 -0.19 8.47 1.59
N GLN A 55 -0.39 7.32 0.96
CA GLN A 55 0.64 6.63 0.19
C GLN A 55 0.61 7.00 -1.30
N LEU A 56 1.82 7.06 -1.89
CA LEU A 56 2.05 7.19 -3.32
C LEU A 56 2.78 5.94 -3.79
N PHE A 57 2.31 5.35 -4.87
CA PHE A 57 2.89 4.15 -5.45
C PHE A 57 3.36 4.44 -6.87
N GLN A 58 4.58 4.01 -7.20
CA GLN A 58 5.18 4.20 -8.51
C GLN A 58 5.48 2.84 -9.13
N LEU A 59 5.07 2.67 -10.39
CA LEU A 59 5.38 1.50 -11.21
C LEU A 59 6.31 1.92 -12.34
N GLU A 60 7.43 1.24 -12.47
CA GLU A 60 8.36 1.36 -13.59
C GLU A 60 8.39 0.05 -14.37
N VAL A 61 8.23 0.14 -15.69
CA VAL A 61 8.19 -1.04 -16.56
C VAL A 61 9.38 -1.00 -17.51
N PHE A 62 10.15 -2.09 -17.52
CA PHE A 62 11.32 -2.28 -18.36
C PHE A 62 11.12 -3.49 -19.27
N GLY A 63 11.53 -3.37 -20.54
CA GLY A 63 11.53 -4.48 -21.48
C GLY A 63 12.65 -5.47 -21.18
N THR A 64 12.34 -6.77 -21.17
CA THR A 64 13.26 -7.86 -20.80
C THR A 64 14.54 -7.93 -21.64
N ASP A 65 14.48 -7.46 -22.88
CA ASP A 65 15.52 -7.76 -23.87
C ASP A 65 16.54 -6.62 -24.03
N SER A 66 16.22 -5.43 -23.52
CA SER A 66 17.01 -4.22 -23.80
C SER A 66 17.12 -3.26 -22.60
N ASP A 67 16.58 -3.62 -21.43
CA ASP A 67 16.35 -2.69 -20.30
C ASP A 67 15.67 -1.39 -20.76
N LYS A 68 14.96 -1.44 -21.89
CA LYS A 68 14.29 -0.27 -22.45
C LYS A 68 13.17 0.12 -21.50
N PHE A 69 13.24 1.35 -21.01
CA PHE A 69 12.18 1.95 -20.23
C PHE A 69 10.90 2.08 -21.10
N LEU A 70 9.82 1.45 -20.64
CA LEU A 70 8.54 1.41 -21.36
C LEU A 70 7.52 2.37 -20.75
N ALA A 71 7.43 2.44 -19.41
CA ALA A 71 6.45 3.28 -18.73
C ALA A 71 6.89 3.64 -17.30
N ASN A 72 6.44 4.81 -16.84
CA ASN A 72 6.41 5.21 -15.43
C ASN A 72 5.00 5.72 -15.12
N VAL A 73 4.35 5.10 -14.14
CA VAL A 73 2.99 5.41 -13.75
C VAL A 73 2.93 5.54 -12.23
N THR A 74 2.29 6.62 -11.77
CA THR A 74 2.06 6.86 -10.34
C THR A 74 0.58 6.64 -10.03
N SER A 75 0.30 5.96 -8.93
CA SER A 75 -1.04 5.79 -8.36
C SER A 75 -1.10 6.37 -6.95
N HIS A 76 -2.24 7.01 -6.65
CA HIS A 76 -2.50 7.63 -5.36
C HIS A 76 -3.40 6.72 -4.52
N GLY A 77 -2.97 6.40 -3.30
CA GLY A 77 -3.78 5.68 -2.31
C GLY A 77 -3.89 4.16 -2.48
N ALA A 78 -3.69 3.61 -3.68
CA ALA A 78 -3.68 2.15 -3.88
C ALA A 78 -2.66 1.72 -4.96
N PRO A 79 -1.93 0.61 -4.78
CA PRO A 79 -0.95 0.10 -5.74
C PRO A 79 -1.64 -0.74 -6.83
N VAL A 80 -2.54 -0.11 -7.59
CA VAL A 80 -3.22 -0.72 -8.74
C VAL A 80 -2.88 0.09 -9.98
N PHE A 81 -2.36 -0.60 -11.00
CA PHE A 81 -1.84 0.03 -12.21
C PHE A 81 -2.41 -0.64 -13.46
N ASN A 82 -2.90 0.17 -14.39
CA ASN A 82 -3.27 -0.27 -15.73
C ASN A 82 -2.32 0.37 -16.73
N VAL A 83 -1.45 -0.43 -17.33
CA VAL A 83 -0.43 0.03 -18.28
C VAL A 83 -0.77 -0.54 -19.64
N CYS A 84 -1.06 0.34 -20.60
CA CYS A 84 -1.29 0.01 -22.00
C CYS A 84 -0.23 0.68 -22.87
N SER A 85 0.18 0.03 -23.97
CA SER A 85 1.27 0.41 -24.89
C SER A 85 2.64 -0.22 -24.58
N LEU A 86 2.62 -1.46 -24.09
CA LEU A 86 3.80 -2.33 -24.01
C LEU A 86 4.17 -2.92 -25.38
#